data_AF-A0A8J8EZH5-F1
#
_entry.id   AF-A0A8J8EZH5-F1
#
_cell.length_a   1.000
_cell.length_b   1.000
_cell.length_c   1.000
_cell.angle_alpha   90.00
_cell.angle_beta   90.00
_cell.angle_gamma   90.00
#
_symmetry.space_group_name_H-M   'P 1'
#
loop_
_entity.id
_entity.type
_entity.pdbx_description
1 polymer ?
#
loop_
_entity_poly.entity_id
_entity_poly.type
_entity_poly.pdbx_seq_one_letter_code
_entity_poly.pdbx_strand_id
1 'polypeptide(L)'
;MIKTEAILLVWGVRDEVLEKIPVEGQWLYGEYDFIARVEFADVAEMEAFERLLRRIINGNTYKLLPVKISAVRDRESMKVSVIEAIQELAV
;
A
#
# COMPACT_ATOMS: atom_id res chain seq x y z
N MET A 1 17.90 -9.48 -2.82
CA MET A 1 16.98 -8.52 -2.18
C MET A 1 15.56 -9.00 -2.40
N ILE A 2 14.74 -9.02 -1.36
CA ILE A 2 13.34 -9.43 -1.45
C ILE A 2 12.55 -8.17 -1.78
N LYS A 3 12.04 -8.08 -3.01
CA LYS A 3 11.10 -7.01 -3.38
C LYS A 3 9.88 -7.09 -2.48
N THR A 4 9.44 -5.95 -2.00
CA THR A 4 8.28 -5.82 -1.12
C THR A 4 7.18 -5.11 -1.89
N GLU A 5 5.97 -5.65 -1.87
CA GLU A 5 4.80 -5.01 -2.46
C GLU A 5 3.84 -4.60 -1.35
N ALA A 6 3.10 -3.52 -1.55
CA ALA A 6 2.04 -3.11 -0.65
C ALA A 6 0.85 -2.52 -1.40
N ILE A 7 -0.31 -2.56 -0.74
CA ILE A 7 -1.49 -1.80 -1.15
C ILE A 7 -1.60 -0.57 -0.24
N LEU A 8 -1.64 0.61 -0.84
CA LEU A 8 -1.97 1.86 -0.19
C LEU A 8 -3.47 2.11 -0.33
N LEU A 9 -4.16 2.29 0.79
CA LEU A 9 -5.56 2.74 0.87
C LEU A 9 -5.61 4.08 1.56
N VAL A 10 -6.38 5.03 1.03
CA VAL A 10 -6.54 6.38 1.59
C VAL A 10 -8.03 6.77 1.60
N TRP A 11 -8.47 7.43 2.67
CA TRP A 11 -9.87 7.86 2.86
C TRP A 11 -9.98 9.14 3.70
N GLY A 12 -11.04 9.93 3.49
CA GLY A 12 -11.25 11.19 4.19
C GLY A 12 -10.20 12.27 3.88
N VAL A 13 -9.55 12.21 2.70
CA VAL A 13 -8.47 13.11 2.30
C VAL A 13 -8.91 13.93 1.09
N ARG A 14 -8.66 15.24 1.13
CA ARG A 14 -8.97 16.15 0.02
C ARG A 14 -8.08 15.85 -1.20
N ASP A 15 -8.63 16.08 -2.38
CA ASP A 15 -7.95 15.92 -3.69
C ASP A 15 -6.57 16.59 -3.72
N GLU A 16 -6.45 17.82 -3.22
CA GLU A 16 -5.20 18.60 -3.14
C GLU A 16 -4.08 17.95 -2.28
N VAL A 17 -4.44 17.02 -1.41
CA VAL A 17 -3.51 16.23 -0.60
C VAL A 17 -3.21 14.90 -1.28
N LEU A 18 -4.21 14.27 -1.92
CA LEU A 18 -4.02 13.07 -2.73
C LEU A 18 -3.03 13.29 -3.88
N GLU A 19 -3.10 14.44 -4.55
CA GLU A 19 -2.17 14.83 -5.61
C GLU A 19 -0.70 14.93 -5.14
N LYS A 20 -0.45 15.07 -3.83
CA LYS A 20 0.90 15.14 -3.27
C LYS A 20 1.51 13.76 -3.00
N ILE A 21 0.70 12.70 -3.05
CA ILE A 21 1.16 11.33 -2.82
C ILE A 21 2.00 10.92 -4.04
N PRO A 22 3.28 10.54 -3.89
CA PRO A 22 4.16 10.26 -5.02
C PRO A 22 3.97 8.83 -5.56
N VAL A 23 2.72 8.39 -5.75
CA VAL A 23 2.40 7.10 -6.38
C VAL A 23 1.19 7.22 -7.30
N GLU A 24 1.21 6.46 -8.39
CA GLU A 24 0.06 6.34 -9.29
C GLU A 24 -0.93 5.32 -8.73
N GLY A 25 -2.22 5.60 -8.87
CA GLY A 25 -3.30 4.76 -8.35
C GLY A 25 -4.64 5.07 -8.98
N GLN A 26 -5.69 4.48 -8.42
CA GLN A 26 -7.06 4.68 -8.85
C GLN A 26 -7.82 5.49 -7.81
N TRP A 27 -8.56 6.47 -8.29
CA TRP A 27 -9.56 7.18 -7.50
C TRP A 27 -10.74 6.23 -7.25
N LEU A 28 -11.24 6.24 -6.02
CA LEU A 28 -12.38 5.45 -5.62
C LEU A 28 -13.55 6.38 -5.26
N TYR A 29 -14.77 5.92 -5.56
CA TYR A 29 -16.00 6.60 -5.17
C TYR A 29 -16.69 5.74 -4.10
N GLY A 30 -16.63 6.15 -2.84
CA GLY A 30 -17.21 5.39 -1.72
C GLY A 30 -16.54 5.67 -0.38
N GLU A 31 -16.24 4.61 0.38
CA GLU A 31 -15.55 4.69 1.68
C GLU A 31 -14.08 5.12 1.57
N TYR A 32 -13.46 4.87 0.41
CA TYR A 32 -12.08 5.20 0.11
C TYR A 32 -12.04 6.22 -1.01
N ASP A 33 -11.04 7.11 -0.95
CA ASP A 33 -10.82 8.13 -1.97
C ASP A 33 -9.77 7.67 -2.99
N PHE A 34 -8.81 6.83 -2.56
CA PHE A 34 -7.68 6.43 -3.39
C PHE A 34 -7.13 5.04 -3.00
N ILE A 35 -6.75 4.27 -4.01
CA ILE A 35 -6.03 2.99 -3.88
C ILE A 35 -4.84 2.94 -4.83
N ALA A 36 -3.69 2.46 -4.36
CA ALA A 36 -2.52 2.23 -5.20
C ALA A 36 -1.82 0.93 -4.82
N ARG A 37 -1.26 0.24 -5.82
CA ARG A 37 -0.28 -0.82 -5.61
C ARG A 37 1.12 -0.21 -5.73
N VAL A 38 1.94 -0.39 -4.69
CA VAL A 38 3.27 0.20 -4.61
C VAL A 38 4.30 -0.91 -4.45
N GLU A 39 5.37 -0.85 -5.25
CA GLU A 39 6.50 -1.77 -5.18
C GLU A 39 7.69 -1.07 -4.52
N PHE A 40 8.39 -1.77 -3.65
CA PHE A 40 9.58 -1.32 -2.94
C PHE A 40 10.72 -2.33 -3.14
N ALA A 41 11.96 -1.82 -3.20
CA ALA A 41 13.17 -2.60 -3.27
C ALA A 41 13.38 -3.46 -2.01
N ASP A 42 13.02 -2.92 -0.84
CA ASP A 42 13.10 -3.58 0.46
C ASP A 42 12.14 -2.98 1.50
N VAL A 43 12.16 -3.55 2.71
CA VAL A 43 11.34 -3.11 3.84
C VAL A 43 11.71 -1.70 4.32
N ALA A 44 12.99 -1.32 4.24
CA ALA A 44 13.43 0.00 4.71
C ALA A 44 12.90 1.12 3.81
N GLU A 45 12.81 0.88 2.50
CA GLU A 45 12.17 1.80 1.55
C GLU A 45 10.67 1.91 1.82
N MET A 46 9.98 0.80 2.09
CA MET A 46 8.56 0.80 2.47
C MET A 46 8.32 1.62 3.75
N GLU A 47 9.14 1.45 4.78
CA GLU A 47 9.05 2.26 6.01
C GLU A 47 9.35 3.74 5.76
N ALA A 48 10.29 4.06 4.87
CA ALA A 48 10.58 5.44 4.48
C ALA A 48 9.40 6.09 3.77
N PHE A 49 8.74 5.34 2.89
CA PHE A 49 7.50 5.76 2.24
C PHE A 49 6.38 5.97 3.25
N GLU A 50 6.21 5.08 4.24
CA GLU A 50 5.20 5.25 5.29
C GLU A 50 5.45 6.52 6.13
N ARG A 51 6.72 6.82 6.47
CA ARG A 51 7.08 8.07 7.14
C ARG A 51 6.75 9.32 6.31
N LEU A 52 6.88 9.23 4.99
CA LEU A 52 6.49 10.29 4.07
C LEU A 52 4.96 10.45 4.04
N LEU A 53 4.21 9.34 3.97
CA LEU A 53 2.75 9.37 4.03
C LEU A 53 2.23 10.04 5.30
N ARG A 54 2.81 9.74 6.46
CA ARG A 54 2.46 10.40 7.75
C ARG A 54 2.66 11.92 7.76
N ARG A 55 3.52 12.45 6.88
CA ARG A 55 3.76 13.89 6.74
C ARG A 55 2.78 14.56 5.79
N ILE A 56 2.28 13.82 4.80
CA ILE A 56 1.35 14.32 3.78
C ILE A 56 -0.09 14.17 4.25
N ILE A 57 -0.41 13.02 4.83
CA ILE A 57 -1.73 12.56 5.20
C ILE A 57 -1.78 12.42 6.72
N ASN A 58 -2.91 12.79 7.32
CA ASN A 58 -3.11 12.57 8.75
C ASN A 58 -3.07 11.05 9.03
N GLY A 59 -2.36 10.62 10.09
CA GLY A 59 -2.03 9.21 10.32
C GLY A 59 -3.22 8.24 10.39
N ASN A 60 -4.43 8.75 10.60
CA ASN A 60 -5.66 7.96 10.73
C ASN A 60 -6.48 7.84 9.43
N THR A 61 -5.96 8.35 8.31
CA THR A 61 -6.67 8.44 7.02
C THR A 61 -6.03 7.63 5.89
N TYR A 62 -5.09 6.73 6.22
CA TYR A 62 -4.52 5.80 5.26
C TYR A 62 -4.13 4.46 5.92
N LYS A 63 -3.97 3.42 5.09
CA LYS A 63 -3.36 2.13 5.45
C LYS A 63 -2.38 1.72 4.37
N LEU A 64 -1.20 1.25 4.79
CA LEU A 64 -0.22 0.61 3.92
C LEU A 64 -0.15 -0.87 4.30
N LEU A 65 -0.70 -1.72 3.43
CA LEU A 65 -0.86 -3.15 3.67
C LEU A 65 0.21 -3.92 2.89
N PRO A 66 1.25 -4.46 3.54
CA PRO A 66 2.25 -5.25 2.84
C PRO A 66 1.63 -6.53 2.27
N VAL A 67 1.89 -6.80 1.00
CA VAL A 67 1.50 -8.03 0.31
C VAL A 67 2.65 -9.02 0.42
N LYS A 68 2.49 -10.06 1.23
CA LYS A 68 3.44 -11.18 1.26
C LYS A 68 3.28 -11.99 -0.03
N ILE A 69 4.11 -11.72 -1.04
CA ILE A 69 4.20 -12.58 -2.22
C ILE A 69 4.96 -13.85 -1.84
N SER A 70 4.26 -14.92 -1.44
CA SER A 70 4.86 -16.26 -1.50
C SER A 70 4.98 -16.64 -2.97
N ALA A 71 6.09 -16.26 -3.60
CA ALA A 71 6.38 -16.61 -4.97
C ALA A 71 6.61 -18.12 -5.09
N VAL A 72 5.54 -18.89 -5.34
CA VAL A 72 5.64 -20.00 -6.29
C VAL A 72 5.42 -19.36 -7.65
N ARG A 73 6.53 -19.06 -8.32
CA ARG A 73 6.55 -18.52 -9.67
C ARG A 73 6.07 -19.62 -10.61
N ASP A 74 4.77 -19.70 -10.89
CA ASP A 74 4.27 -20.44 -12.04
C ASP A 74 3.76 -19.45 -13.10
N ARG A 75 4.35 -19.54 -14.29
CA ARG A 75 4.34 -18.49 -15.32
C ARG A 75 3.05 -18.48 -16.16
N GLU A 76 2.04 -19.27 -15.83
CA GLU A 76 0.87 -19.47 -16.72
C GLU A 76 -0.51 -19.30 -16.08
N SER A 77 -0.61 -19.01 -14.78
CA SER A 77 -1.92 -18.91 -14.14
C SER A 77 -2.06 -17.63 -13.34
N MET A 78 -2.87 -16.71 -13.88
CA MET A 78 -3.34 -15.50 -13.20
C MET A 78 -4.33 -15.88 -12.07
N LYS A 79 -3.82 -16.55 -11.04
CA LYS A 79 -4.53 -16.85 -9.79
C LYS A 79 -3.71 -16.31 -8.62
N VAL A 80 -4.02 -15.06 -8.27
CA VAL A 80 -3.55 -14.46 -7.02
C VAL A 80 -4.43 -15.02 -5.91
N SER A 81 -3.92 -16.00 -5.18
CA SER A 81 -4.54 -16.42 -3.91
C SER A 81 -4.10 -15.43 -2.84
N VAL A 82 -4.96 -14.47 -2.53
CA VAL A 82 -4.78 -13.55 -1.40
C VAL A 82 -4.91 -14.40 -0.13
N ILE A 83 -3.81 -14.60 0.58
CA ILE A 83 -3.83 -15.15 1.94
C ILE A 83 -3.73 -13.95 2.89
N GLU A 84 -4.86 -13.58 3.50
CA GLU A 84 -4.90 -12.58 4.57
C GLU A 84 -4.19 -13.15 5.80
N ALA A 85 -2.91 -12.82 5.95
CA ALA A 85 -2.22 -12.92 7.22
C ALA A 85 -1.95 -11.50 7.72
N ILE A 86 -2.98 -10.88 8.31
CA ILE A 86 -2.84 -9.63 9.06
C ILE A 86 -2.05 -9.96 10.31
N GLN A 87 -0.79 -9.54 10.37
CA GLN A 87 -0.01 -9.62 11.59
C GLN A 87 -0.14 -8.27 12.29
N GLU A 88 -1.00 -8.20 13.30
CA GLU A 88 -1.07 -7.05 14.20
C GLU A 88 0.30 -6.86 14.88
N LEU A 89 0.98 -5.76 14.55
CA LEU A 89 2.12 -5.31 15.34
C LEU A 89 1.55 -4.66 16.60
N ALA A 90 1.44 -5.47 17.66
CA ALA A 90 1.18 -4.99 19.01
C ALA A 90 2.39 -4.18 19.50
N VAL A 91 2.16 -2.90 19.81
CA VAL A 91 2.99 -2.10 20.72
C VAL A 91 2.06 -1.39 21.68
#